data_AF-A0A2M7NY42-F1
#
_entry.id   AF-A0A2M7NY42-F1
#
_cell.length_a   1.000
_cell.length_b   1.000
_cell.length_c   1.000
_cell.angle_alpha   90.00
_cell.angle_beta   90.00
_cell.angle_gamma   90.00
#
_symmetry.space_group_name_H-M   'P 1'
#
loop_
_entity.id
_entity.type
_entity.pdbx_description
1 polymer ?
#
loop_
_entity_poly.entity_id
_entity_poly.type
_entity_poly.pdbx_seq_one_letter_code
_entity_poly.pdbx_strand_id
1 'polypeptide(L)' 'MISQRRIFLPLKSPEKLRAGDFLLLNGSLAVARDSTLRKFLSSSRKSFPGDWAVFYCGPILRGSVVLAAGPTT' A
#
# COMPACT_ATOMS: atom_id res chain seq x y z
N MET A 1 3.42 -26.24 -6.68
CA MET A 1 3.66 -25.55 -5.39
C MET A 1 3.90 -24.09 -5.72
N ILE A 2 3.04 -23.17 -5.28
CA ILE A 2 3.19 -21.75 -5.59
C ILE A 2 4.33 -21.21 -4.73
N SER A 3 5.44 -20.82 -5.35
CA SER A 3 6.58 -20.21 -4.65
C SER A 3 6.18 -18.82 -4.16
N GLN A 4 5.95 -18.67 -2.85
CA GLN A 4 5.65 -17.36 -2.26
C GLN A 4 6.93 -16.55 -2.15
N ARG A 5 7.02 -15.47 -2.94
CA ARG A 5 8.18 -14.57 -2.91
C ARG A 5 7.93 -13.44 -1.91
N ARG A 6 8.77 -13.35 -0.87
CA ARG A 6 8.78 -12.17 0.01
C ARG A 6 9.50 -11.01 -0.68
N ILE A 7 8.90 -9.83 -0.67
CA ILE A 7 9.49 -8.59 -1.21
C ILE A 7 9.37 -7.45 -0.20
N PHE A 8 10.33 -6.54 -0.25
CA PHE A 8 10.44 -5.43 0.70
C PHE A 8 10.00 -4.11 0.07
N LEU A 9 9.33 -3.28 0.85
CA LEU A 9 8.92 -1.91 0.48
C LEU A 9 9.96 -0.88 0.95
N PRO A 10 10.22 0.19 0.19
CA PRO A 10 9.67 0.52 -1.13
C PRO A 10 10.17 -0.44 -2.23
N LEU A 11 9.34 -0.65 -3.27
CA LEU A 11 9.68 -1.57 -4.36
C LEU A 11 10.82 -1.00 -5.22
N LYS A 12 11.92 -1.73 -5.32
CA LYS A 12 13.09 -1.32 -6.13
C LYS A 12 12.98 -1.66 -7.62
N SER A 13 12.23 -2.70 -7.96
CA SER A 13 12.14 -3.24 -9.33
C SER A 13 10.75 -3.80 -9.63
N PRO A 14 9.68 -2.97 -9.63
CA PRO A 14 8.31 -3.42 -9.87
C PRO A 14 8.12 -4.05 -11.26
N GLU A 15 8.93 -3.68 -12.26
CA GLU A 15 8.91 -4.20 -13.63
C GLU A 15 9.26 -5.68 -13.75
N LYS A 16 9.82 -6.28 -12.69
CA LYS A 16 10.15 -7.72 -12.64
C LYS A 16 8.99 -8.59 -12.16
N LEU A 17 7.90 -7.97 -11.69
CA LEU A 17 6.70 -8.67 -11.24
C LEU A 17 5.83 -9.03 -12.44
N ARG A 18 5.15 -10.18 -12.35
CA ARG A 18 4.20 -10.63 -13.37
C ARG A 18 2.81 -10.77 -12.76
N ALA A 19 1.79 -10.55 -13.58
CA ALA A 19 0.42 -10.84 -13.18
C ALA A 19 0.28 -12.32 -12.80
N GLY A 20 -0.36 -12.59 -11.66
CA GLY A 20 -0.48 -13.94 -11.10
C GLY A 20 0.62 -14.35 -10.12
N ASP A 21 1.67 -13.52 -9.94
CA ASP A 21 2.66 -13.76 -8.88
C ASP A 21 2.00 -13.67 -7.49
N PHE A 22 2.35 -14.61 -6.61
CA PHE A 22 1.97 -14.58 -5.20
C PHE A 22 3.11 -13.98 -4.39
N LEU A 23 2.83 -12.83 -3.78
CA LEU A 23 3.83 -12.01 -3.09
C LEU A 23 3.49 -11.87 -1.60
N LEU A 24 4.51 -11.91 -0.77
CA LEU A 24 4.44 -11.50 0.63
C LEU A 24 5.13 -10.15 0.79
N LEU A 25 4.38 -9.10 1.09
CA LEU A 25 4.94 -7.75 1.28
C LEU A 25 5.49 -7.60 2.71
N ASN A 26 6.67 -6.97 2.83
CA ASN A 26 7.26 -6.62 4.12
C ASN A 26 7.77 -5.17 4.08
N GLY A 27 7.45 -4.38 5.10
CA GLY A 27 7.86 -2.98 5.19
C GLY A 27 6.66 -2.06 5.45
N SER A 28 6.87 -0.77 5.26
CA SER A 28 5.86 0.26 5.51
C SER A 28 5.08 0.57 4.23
N LEU A 29 3.77 0.75 4.38
CA LEU A 29 2.88 1.23 3.33
C LEU A 29 1.99 2.35 3.88
N ALA A 30 1.50 3.21 2.99
CA ALA A 30 0.48 4.19 3.34
C ALA A 30 -0.91 3.57 3.23
N VAL A 31 -1.84 4.06 4.05
CA VAL A 31 -3.26 3.73 3.94
C VAL A 31 -4.03 4.97 3.51
N ALA A 32 -4.74 4.87 2.40
CA ALA A 32 -5.56 5.96 1.88
C ALA A 32 -6.72 5.40 1.06
N ARG A 33 -7.85 6.11 1.08
CA ARG A 33 -9.02 5.83 0.23
C ARG A 33 -9.60 7.14 -0.32
N ASP A 34 -10.79 7.08 -0.90
CA ASP A 34 -11.49 8.14 -1.62
C ASP A 34 -11.27 9.56 -1.08
N SER A 35 -11.62 9.82 0.17
CA SER A 35 -11.60 11.17 0.74
C SER A 35 -10.17 11.70 0.93
N THR A 36 -9.24 10.84 1.35
CA THR A 36 -7.83 11.19 1.52
C THR A 36 -7.18 11.46 0.17
N LEU A 37 -7.39 10.58 -0.81
CA LEU A 37 -6.82 10.72 -2.16
C LEU A 37 -7.41 11.93 -2.89
N ARG A 38 -8.72 12.18 -2.78
CA ARG A 38 -9.37 13.37 -3.36
C ARG A 38 -8.76 14.66 -2.81
N LYS A 39 -8.61 14.77 -1.48
CA LYS A 39 -7.97 15.92 -0.82
C LYS A 39 -6.52 16.09 -1.26
N PHE A 40 -5.79 14.98 -1.34
CA PHE A 40 -4.40 14.97 -1.77
C PHE A 40 -4.26 15.49 -3.20
N LEU A 41 -5.03 14.95 -4.15
CA LEU A 41 -5.00 15.34 -5.56
C LEU A 41 -5.50 16.78 -5.79
N SER A 42 -6.41 17.27 -4.96
CA SER A 42 -6.85 18.68 -5.00
C SER A 42 -5.87 19.65 -4.37
N SER A 43 -4.89 19.16 -3.60
CA SER A 43 -3.91 20.02 -2.94
C SER A 43 -2.78 20.40 -3.90
N SER A 44 -2.22 21.60 -3.75
CA SER A 44 -1.03 22.04 -4.49
C SER A 44 0.26 21.32 -4.05
N ARG A 45 0.17 20.31 -3.17
CA ARG A 45 1.33 19.49 -2.78
C ARG A 45 1.81 18.69 -3.98
N LYS A 46 2.99 19.07 -4.48
CA LYS A 46 3.61 18.47 -5.67
C LYS A 46 4.34 17.16 -5.43
N SER A 47 4.50 16.71 -4.18
CA SER A 47 5.14 15.43 -3.90
C SER A 47 4.14 14.41 -3.40
N PHE A 48 3.85 13.44 -4.27
CA PHE A 48 3.66 12.09 -3.77
C PHE A 48 4.94 11.72 -3.03
N PRO A 49 4.89 11.17 -1.81
CA PRO A 49 6.08 10.56 -1.24
C PRO A 49 6.47 9.41 -2.17
N GLY A 50 7.50 9.64 -2.99
CA GLY A 50 7.93 8.73 -4.05
C GLY A 50 8.20 7.34 -3.49
N ASP A 51 7.79 6.33 -4.25
CA ASP A 51 7.99 4.89 -4.00
C ASP A 51 7.13 4.24 -2.90
N TRP A 52 6.12 4.93 -2.37
CA TRP A 52 5.23 4.37 -1.37
C TRP A 52 4.17 3.45 -1.99
N ALA A 53 4.09 2.21 -1.51
CA ALA A 53 2.92 1.38 -1.75
C ALA A 53 1.74 1.95 -0.96
N VAL A 54 0.59 2.06 -1.62
CA VAL A 54 -0.67 2.51 -1.01
C VAL A 54 -1.61 1.32 -0.90
N PHE A 55 -2.08 1.05 0.31
CA PHE A 55 -3.12 0.07 0.56
C PHE A 55 -4.47 0.78 0.73
N TYR A 56 -5.39 0.48 -0.18
CA TYR A 56 -6.74 1.02 -0.16
C TYR A 56 -7.51 0.32 0.95
N CYS A 57 -7.65 0.99 2.09
CA CYS A 57 -8.20 0.40 3.31
C CYS A 57 -8.81 1.45 4.24
N GLY A 58 -9.87 1.07 4.97
CA GLY A 58 -10.38 1.79 6.14
C GLY A 58 -10.14 0.96 7.41
N PRO A 59 -8.95 1.05 8.03
CA PRO A 59 -8.56 0.14 9.09
C PRO A 59 -9.31 0.44 10.40
N ILE A 60 -9.50 -0.61 11.21
CA ILE A 60 -9.95 -0.50 12.59
C ILE A 60 -8.71 -0.44 13.49
N LEU A 61 -8.59 0.64 14.27
CA LEU A 61 -7.43 0.89 15.15
C LEU A 61 -7.82 0.83 16.63
N ARG A 62 -6.87 0.43 17.48
CA ARG A 62 -6.91 0.63 18.94
C ARG A 62 -5.59 1.28 19.36
N GLY A 63 -5.62 2.59 19.60
CA GLY A 63 -4.41 3.38 19.75
C GLY A 63 -3.56 3.29 18.48
N SER A 64 -2.31 2.84 18.60
CA SER A 64 -1.39 2.63 17.48
C SER A 64 -1.46 1.23 16.85
N VAL A 65 -2.32 0.34 17.36
CA VAL A 65 -2.43 -1.05 16.88
C VAL A 65 -3.55 -1.18 15.85
N VAL A 66 -3.24 -1.81 14.72
CA VAL A 66 -4.23 -2.20 13.70
C VAL A 66 -4.92 -3.48 14.14
N LEU A 67 -6.23 -3.44 14.36
CA LEU A 67 -7.05 -4.61 14.71
C LEU A 67 -7.59 -5.32 13.47
N ALA A 68 -7.95 -4.56 12.44
CA ALA A 68 -8.42 -5.09 11.16
C ALA A 68 -8.05 -4.14 10.02
N ALA A 69 -7.63 -4.68 8.88
CA ALA A 69 -7.23 -3.91 7.70
C ALA A 69 -7.57 -4.68 6.41
N GLY A 70 -8.85 -4.98 6.21
CA GLY A 70 -9.31 -5.52 4.93
C GLY A 70 -9.20 -4.46 3.81
N PRO A 71 -8.97 -4.88 2.55
CA PRO A 71 -8.96 -3.95 1.43
C PRO A 71 -10.36 -3.34 1.20
N THR A 72 -10.41 -2.19 0.54
CA THR A 72 -11.61 -1.66 -0.10
C THR A 72 -11.42 -1.63 -1.61
N THR A 73 -12.54 -1.69 -2.33
CA THR A 73 -12.63 -1.33 -3.74
C THR A 73 -12.23 0.13 -3.95
#